data_AF-A0A7J7Q2H6-F1
#
_entry.id   AF-A0A7J7Q2H6-F1
#
_cell.length_a   1.000
_cell.length_b   1.000
_cell.length_c   1.000
_cell.angle_alpha   90.00
_cell.angle_beta   90.00
_cell.angle_gamma   90.00
#
_symmetry.space_group_name_H-M   'P 1'
#
loop_
_entity.id
_entity.type
_entity.pdbx_description
1 polymer ?
#
loop_
_entity_poly.entity_id
_entity_poly.type
_entity_poly.pdbx_seq_one_letter_code
_entity_poly.pdbx_strand_id
1 'polypeptide(L)'
;MQVPAMVRRITNDIRSATTIQEVEAIFSVWQTYSFFDSIHTAATFTRVANLLKGRPASTTAAAKTLLDQLAAAWDTQLQQATVQGLANFLWASGRLRYANPQLWSRTLQLFCRQQQGEATCQEVSNVVYSWQCWQKQTAVKFLAEAVAVMATAPMHSVAGRDISNVLWAHARLGVQVPAAWQRALLQSMVRESVLSGATSQALVNVLYAVVHLQQLLGWEPAAGNAQLWQTQDSHSVQQKQGQLQCSCCKVA
;
A
#
# COMPACT_ATOMS: atom_id res chain seq x y z
N MET A 1 -5.85 9.18 -37.08
CA MET A 1 -5.43 9.80 -35.80
C MET A 1 -4.13 9.13 -35.36
N GLN A 2 -3.12 9.87 -34.87
CA GLN A 2 -1.81 9.28 -34.50
C GLN A 2 -1.91 8.45 -33.21
N VAL A 3 -1.15 7.35 -33.12
CA VAL A 3 -1.14 6.41 -31.97
C VAL A 3 -0.97 7.11 -30.60
N PRO A 4 -0.05 8.09 -30.43
CA PRO A 4 0.10 8.78 -29.14
C PRO A 4 -1.11 9.61 -28.72
N ALA A 5 -1.89 10.14 -29.67
CA ALA A 5 -3.10 10.90 -29.38
C ALA A 5 -4.22 9.98 -28.86
N MET A 6 -4.27 8.75 -29.38
CA MET A 6 -5.28 7.76 -28.98
C MET A 6 -5.03 7.23 -27.57
N VAL A 7 -3.79 6.88 -27.22
CA VAL A 7 -3.40 6.46 -25.87
C VAL A 7 -3.75 7.53 -24.82
N ARG A 8 -3.45 8.80 -25.11
CA ARG A 8 -3.81 9.92 -24.23
C ARG A 8 -5.32 10.05 -24.07
N ARG A 9 -6.09 9.86 -25.14
CA ARG A 9 -7.55 9.91 -25.10
C ARG A 9 -8.12 8.84 -24.19
N ILE A 10 -7.70 7.57 -24.33
CA ILE A 10 -8.16 6.46 -23.47
C ILE A 10 -7.90 6.78 -22.00
N THR A 11 -6.69 7.25 -21.68
CA THR A 11 -6.30 7.62 -20.32
C THR A 11 -7.20 8.73 -19.75
N ASN A 12 -7.51 9.75 -20.55
CA ASN A 12 -8.39 10.85 -20.14
C ASN A 12 -9.83 10.38 -19.93
N ASP A 13 -10.35 9.55 -20.83
CA ASP A 13 -11.69 8.97 -20.73
C ASP A 13 -11.82 8.21 -19.40
N ILE A 14 -10.90 7.27 -19.11
CA ILE A 14 -10.88 6.48 -17.86
C ILE A 14 -10.84 7.41 -16.62
N ARG A 15 -10.00 8.45 -16.64
CA ARG A 15 -9.87 9.38 -15.50
C ARG A 15 -11.13 10.20 -15.26
N SER A 16 -11.81 10.61 -16.33
CA SER A 16 -13.01 11.44 -16.27
C SER A 16 -14.26 10.69 -15.82
N ALA A 17 -14.34 9.37 -16.05
CA ALA A 17 -15.52 8.55 -15.77
C ALA A 17 -15.96 8.59 -14.30
N THR A 18 -17.10 9.16 -13.97
CA THR A 18 -17.63 9.35 -12.62
C THR A 18 -18.54 8.22 -12.14
N THR A 19 -18.95 7.31 -13.01
CA THR A 19 -19.83 6.17 -12.68
C THR A 19 -19.28 4.84 -13.20
N ILE A 20 -19.76 3.72 -12.65
CA ILE A 20 -19.37 2.38 -13.12
C ILE A 20 -19.83 2.15 -14.56
N GLN A 21 -21.02 2.66 -14.91
CA GLN A 21 -21.60 2.57 -16.24
C GLN A 21 -20.76 3.33 -17.27
N GLU A 22 -20.24 4.50 -16.92
CA GLU A 22 -19.31 5.24 -17.80
C GLU A 22 -18.01 4.46 -18.02
N VAL A 23 -17.45 3.86 -16.96
CA VAL A 23 -16.25 3.02 -17.10
C VAL A 23 -16.52 1.80 -17.99
N GLU A 24 -17.67 1.15 -17.82
CA GLU A 24 -18.09 0.03 -18.66
C GLU A 24 -18.25 0.42 -20.13
N ALA A 25 -18.85 1.58 -20.41
CA ALA A 25 -18.98 2.10 -21.77
C ALA A 25 -17.61 2.38 -22.41
N ILE A 26 -16.69 3.01 -21.66
CA ILE A 26 -15.32 3.28 -22.11
C ILE A 26 -14.60 1.96 -22.41
N PHE A 27 -14.65 1.00 -21.49
CA PHE A 27 -14.03 -0.31 -21.68
C PHE A 27 -14.62 -1.02 -22.90
N SER A 28 -15.95 -1.01 -23.06
CA SER A 28 -16.64 -1.64 -24.20
C SER A 28 -16.19 -1.08 -25.55
N VAL A 29 -15.94 0.23 -25.62
CA VAL A 29 -15.42 0.89 -26.83
C VAL A 29 -13.97 0.50 -27.07
N TRP A 30 -13.12 0.61 -26.05
CA TRP A 30 -11.67 0.58 -26.26
C TRP A 30 -11.05 -0.83 -26.21
N GLN A 31 -11.67 -1.80 -25.55
CA GLN A 31 -11.09 -3.14 -25.36
C GLN A 31 -10.78 -3.90 -26.66
N THR A 32 -11.45 -3.55 -27.76
CA THR A 32 -11.25 -4.17 -29.08
C THR A 32 -10.05 -3.60 -29.84
N TYR A 33 -9.52 -2.47 -29.38
CA TYR A 33 -8.38 -1.80 -30.00
C TYR A 33 -7.08 -2.28 -29.37
N SER A 34 -6.09 -2.59 -30.20
CA SER A 34 -4.76 -3.02 -29.76
C SER A 34 -4.01 -1.99 -28.89
N PHE A 35 -4.47 -0.74 -28.87
CA PHE A 35 -3.92 0.33 -28.04
C PHE A 35 -4.42 0.30 -26.59
N PHE A 36 -5.44 -0.50 -26.28
CA PHE A 36 -5.87 -0.74 -24.90
C PHE A 36 -5.02 -1.84 -24.28
N ASP A 37 -3.91 -1.43 -23.67
CA ASP A 37 -2.89 -2.31 -23.09
C ASP A 37 -3.02 -2.47 -21.56
N SER A 38 -2.01 -3.11 -20.94
CA SER A 38 -1.94 -3.32 -19.49
C SER A 38 -2.03 -2.03 -18.67
N ILE A 39 -1.52 -0.90 -19.18
CA ILE A 39 -1.56 0.38 -18.46
C ILE A 39 -3.02 0.81 -18.32
N HIS A 40 -3.79 0.71 -19.40
CA HIS A 40 -5.20 1.08 -19.42
C HIS A 40 -6.05 0.11 -18.59
N THR A 41 -5.78 -1.20 -18.64
CA THR A 41 -6.48 -2.19 -17.81
C THR A 41 -6.26 -1.92 -16.31
N ALA A 42 -5.01 -1.71 -15.87
CA ALA A 42 -4.70 -1.39 -14.48
C ALA A 42 -5.31 -0.05 -14.04
N ALA A 43 -5.29 0.97 -14.91
CA ALA A 43 -5.92 2.26 -14.65
C ALA A 43 -7.44 2.14 -14.51
N THR A 44 -8.07 1.28 -15.31
CA THR A 44 -9.51 1.02 -15.26
C THR A 44 -9.90 0.31 -13.95
N PHE A 45 -9.16 -0.72 -13.54
CA PHE A 45 -9.30 -1.35 -12.22
C PHE A 45 -9.19 -0.32 -11.09
N THR A 46 -8.17 0.53 -11.15
CA THR A 46 -7.93 1.60 -10.17
C THR A 46 -9.10 2.59 -10.13
N ARG A 47 -9.67 2.93 -11.30
CA ARG A 47 -10.83 3.81 -11.37
C ARG A 47 -12.06 3.20 -10.71
N VAL A 48 -12.37 1.94 -11.00
CA VAL A 48 -13.47 1.19 -10.38
C VAL A 48 -13.31 1.15 -8.85
N ALA A 49 -12.10 0.85 -8.36
CA ALA A 49 -11.79 0.84 -6.92
C ALA A 49 -12.06 2.20 -6.23
N ASN A 50 -11.73 3.30 -6.91
CA ASN A 50 -11.99 4.64 -6.41
C ASN A 50 -13.49 5.00 -6.40
N LEU A 51 -14.23 4.63 -7.46
CA LEU A 51 -15.67 4.87 -7.56
C LEU A 51 -16.48 4.09 -6.53
N LEU A 52 -16.06 2.86 -6.23
CA LEU A 52 -16.69 2.03 -5.20
C LEU A 52 -16.29 2.43 -3.77
N LYS A 53 -15.27 3.29 -3.60
CA LYS A 53 -14.81 3.82 -2.31
C LYS A 53 -14.50 2.71 -1.28
N GLY A 54 -13.92 1.59 -1.73
CA GLY A 54 -13.59 0.44 -0.88
C GLY A 54 -14.76 -0.52 -0.60
N ARG A 55 -15.93 -0.31 -1.22
CA ARG A 55 -16.99 -1.32 -1.26
C ARG A 55 -16.53 -2.52 -2.12
N PRO A 56 -16.93 -3.76 -1.77
CA PRO A 56 -16.54 -4.93 -2.52
C PRO A 56 -17.01 -4.91 -3.98
N ALA A 57 -16.33 -5.64 -4.86
CA ALA A 57 -16.73 -5.86 -6.25
C ALA A 57 -18.13 -6.47 -6.37
N SER A 58 -18.57 -7.25 -5.38
CA SER A 58 -19.90 -7.84 -5.30
C SER A 58 -21.02 -6.84 -4.99
N THR A 59 -20.72 -5.56 -4.81
CA THR A 59 -21.73 -4.54 -4.50
C THR A 59 -22.78 -4.40 -5.60
N THR A 60 -22.41 -4.60 -6.87
CA THR A 60 -23.36 -4.63 -7.99
C THR A 60 -22.97 -5.70 -9.01
N ALA A 61 -23.98 -6.28 -9.67
CA ALA A 61 -23.75 -7.25 -10.75
C ALA A 61 -22.92 -6.63 -11.89
N ALA A 62 -23.22 -5.37 -12.26
CA ALA A 62 -22.48 -4.64 -13.30
C ALA A 62 -20.99 -4.47 -12.95
N ALA A 63 -20.66 -4.06 -11.72
CA ALA A 63 -19.26 -3.92 -11.30
C ALA A 63 -18.53 -5.26 -11.32
N LYS A 64 -19.19 -6.34 -10.87
CA LYS A 64 -18.61 -7.69 -10.90
C LYS A 64 -18.31 -8.12 -12.35
N THR A 65 -19.28 -8.00 -13.25
CA THR A 65 -19.13 -8.38 -14.67
C THR A 65 -18.00 -7.60 -15.34
N LEU A 66 -17.95 -6.29 -15.15
CA LEU A 66 -16.88 -5.44 -15.67
C LEU A 66 -15.50 -5.90 -15.15
N LEU A 67 -15.38 -6.18 -13.85
CA LEU A 67 -14.11 -6.64 -13.27
C LEU A 67 -13.68 -8.02 -13.78
N ASP A 68 -14.63 -8.93 -14.04
CA ASP A 68 -14.33 -10.23 -14.65
C ASP A 68 -13.80 -10.08 -16.08
N GLN A 69 -14.37 -9.17 -16.87
CA GLN A 69 -13.87 -8.87 -18.22
C GLN A 69 -12.49 -8.20 -18.20
N LEU A 70 -12.29 -7.22 -17.30
CA LEU A 70 -10.99 -6.58 -17.11
C LEU A 70 -9.94 -7.57 -16.61
N ALA A 71 -10.31 -8.54 -15.76
CA ALA A 71 -9.41 -9.58 -15.30
C ALA A 71 -8.97 -10.51 -16.45
N ALA A 72 -9.87 -10.83 -17.38
CA ALA A 72 -9.53 -11.58 -18.59
C ALA A 72 -8.56 -10.79 -19.49
N ALA A 73 -8.81 -9.49 -19.70
CA ALA A 73 -7.90 -8.62 -20.45
C ALA A 73 -6.54 -8.48 -19.74
N TRP A 74 -6.52 -8.38 -18.41
CA TRP A 74 -5.29 -8.32 -17.64
C TRP A 74 -4.45 -9.59 -17.80
N ASP A 75 -5.08 -10.78 -17.78
CA ASP A 75 -4.36 -12.05 -17.89
C ASP A 75 -3.63 -12.19 -19.24
N THR A 76 -4.24 -11.69 -20.33
CA THR A 76 -3.59 -11.70 -21.66
C THR A 76 -2.46 -10.68 -21.78
N GLN A 77 -2.55 -9.57 -21.05
CA GLN A 77 -1.59 -8.47 -21.08
C GLN A 77 -0.49 -8.58 -20.02
N LEU A 78 -0.61 -9.55 -19.09
CA LEU A 78 0.17 -9.61 -17.86
C LEU A 78 1.68 -9.54 -18.09
N GLN A 79 2.20 -10.24 -19.10
CA GLN A 79 3.64 -10.30 -19.37
C GLN A 79 4.23 -8.96 -19.84
N GLN A 80 3.40 -8.04 -20.33
CA GLN A 80 3.81 -6.71 -20.81
C GLN A 80 3.59 -5.62 -19.76
N ALA A 81 2.97 -5.97 -18.63
CA ALA A 81 2.69 -5.02 -17.57
C ALA A 81 3.99 -4.49 -16.94
N THR A 82 4.00 -3.19 -16.65
CA THR A 82 5.08 -2.54 -15.90
C THR A 82 4.94 -2.82 -14.40
N VAL A 83 6.02 -2.65 -13.64
CA VAL A 83 6.03 -2.75 -12.17
C VAL A 83 4.92 -1.89 -11.54
N GLN A 84 4.74 -0.67 -12.03
CA GLN A 84 3.66 0.23 -11.63
C GLN A 84 2.27 -0.34 -11.93
N GLY A 85 2.09 -0.89 -13.13
CA GLY A 85 0.84 -1.52 -13.55
C GLY A 85 0.46 -2.70 -12.66
N LEU A 86 1.44 -3.58 -12.37
CA LEU A 86 1.28 -4.73 -11.48
C LEU A 86 0.86 -4.29 -10.07
N ALA A 87 1.56 -3.30 -9.50
CA ALA A 87 1.25 -2.76 -8.18
C ALA A 87 -0.16 -2.15 -8.12
N ASN A 88 -0.55 -1.37 -9.13
CA ASN A 88 -1.86 -0.74 -9.21
C ASN A 88 -2.99 -1.77 -9.35
N PHE A 89 -2.80 -2.81 -10.17
CA PHE A 89 -3.76 -3.90 -10.29
C PHE A 89 -3.95 -4.64 -8.97
N LEU A 90 -2.85 -4.98 -8.29
CA LEU A 90 -2.87 -5.67 -7.00
C LEU A 90 -3.61 -4.81 -5.96
N TRP A 91 -3.23 -3.53 -5.83
CA TRP A 91 -3.90 -2.58 -4.93
C TRP A 91 -5.39 -2.47 -5.22
N ALA A 92 -5.79 -2.31 -6.49
CA ALA A 92 -7.18 -2.15 -6.87
C ALA A 92 -7.99 -3.41 -6.55
N SER A 93 -7.46 -4.59 -6.91
CA SER A 93 -8.04 -5.89 -6.57
C SER A 93 -8.23 -6.05 -5.06
N GLY A 94 -7.22 -5.65 -4.29
CA GLY A 94 -7.23 -5.62 -2.84
C GLY A 94 -8.23 -4.64 -2.24
N ARG A 95 -8.41 -3.48 -2.85
CA ARG A 95 -9.39 -2.50 -2.38
C ARG A 95 -10.83 -2.94 -2.71
N LEU A 96 -10.99 -3.68 -3.81
CA LEU A 96 -12.26 -4.18 -4.31
C LEU A 96 -12.67 -5.53 -3.69
N ARG A 97 -11.82 -6.21 -2.93
CA ARG A 97 -12.08 -7.61 -2.53
C ARG A 97 -12.41 -8.50 -3.71
N TYR A 98 -11.76 -8.22 -4.84
CA TYR A 98 -11.95 -8.99 -6.06
C TYR A 98 -11.21 -10.33 -5.95
N ALA A 99 -11.98 -11.41 -5.91
CA ALA A 99 -11.47 -12.75 -5.66
C ALA A 99 -11.08 -13.45 -6.98
N ASN A 100 -9.82 -13.31 -7.38
CA ASN A 100 -9.20 -14.17 -8.39
C ASN A 100 -7.82 -14.66 -7.91
N PRO A 101 -7.80 -15.71 -7.06
CA PRO A 101 -6.61 -16.39 -6.54
C PRO A 101 -5.42 -16.53 -7.50
N GLN A 102 -5.68 -17.09 -8.68
CA GLN A 102 -4.65 -17.47 -9.62
C GLN A 102 -4.08 -16.25 -10.32
N LEU A 103 -4.94 -15.31 -10.74
CA LEU A 103 -4.50 -14.08 -11.39
C LEU A 103 -3.72 -13.19 -10.42
N TRP A 104 -4.17 -13.07 -9.18
CA TRP A 104 -3.46 -12.32 -8.14
C TRP A 104 -2.07 -12.92 -7.87
N SER A 105 -1.99 -14.25 -7.70
CA SER A 105 -0.71 -14.94 -7.45
C SER A 105 0.28 -14.78 -8.60
N ARG A 106 -0.20 -14.91 -9.85
CA ARG A 106 0.63 -14.69 -11.05
C ARG A 106 1.10 -13.24 -11.16
N THR A 107 0.22 -12.28 -10.88
CA THR A 107 0.56 -10.85 -10.89
C THR A 107 1.62 -10.51 -9.84
N LEU A 108 1.48 -11.04 -8.61
CA LEU A 108 2.45 -10.82 -7.55
C LEU A 108 3.80 -11.49 -7.85
N GLN A 109 3.80 -12.72 -8.35
CA GLN A 109 5.04 -13.38 -8.76
C GLN A 109 5.77 -12.60 -9.85
N LEU A 110 5.03 -12.06 -10.82
CA LEU A 110 5.63 -11.24 -11.87
C LEU A 110 6.17 -9.92 -11.29
N PHE A 111 5.45 -9.29 -10.37
CA PHE A 111 5.92 -8.10 -9.66
C PHE A 111 7.25 -8.37 -8.97
N CYS A 112 7.34 -9.43 -8.15
CA CYS A 112 8.57 -9.80 -7.45
C CYS A 112 9.74 -10.08 -8.39
N ARG A 113 9.48 -10.70 -9.56
CA ARG A 113 10.50 -10.98 -10.59
C ARG A 113 10.95 -9.74 -11.35
N GLN A 114 10.05 -8.84 -11.72
CA GLN A 114 10.36 -7.70 -12.57
C GLN A 114 10.97 -6.53 -11.81
N GLN A 115 10.59 -6.34 -10.54
CA GLN A 115 10.97 -5.14 -9.81
C GLN A 115 12.48 -4.96 -9.62
N GLN A 116 13.29 -6.03 -9.52
CA GLN A 116 14.77 -6.01 -9.45
C GLN A 116 15.43 -4.91 -8.57
N GLY A 117 14.77 -4.44 -7.50
CA GLY A 117 15.21 -3.36 -6.62
C GLY A 117 14.81 -1.95 -7.06
N GLU A 118 14.07 -1.81 -8.17
CA GLU A 118 13.65 -0.56 -8.79
C GLU A 118 12.23 -0.11 -8.39
N ALA A 119 11.45 -0.99 -7.74
CA ALA A 119 10.12 -0.61 -7.28
C ALA A 119 10.19 0.53 -6.25
N THR A 120 9.36 1.53 -6.46
CA THR A 120 9.17 2.64 -5.53
C THR A 120 8.47 2.16 -4.25
N CYS A 121 8.66 2.91 -3.15
CA CYS A 121 7.95 2.63 -1.89
C CYS A 121 6.43 2.68 -2.06
N GLN A 122 5.90 3.52 -2.96
CA GLN A 122 4.47 3.57 -3.26
C GLN A 122 3.99 2.27 -3.90
N GLU A 123 4.70 1.74 -4.90
CA GLU A 123 4.33 0.51 -5.59
C GLU A 123 4.32 -0.68 -4.65
N VAL A 124 5.33 -0.80 -3.79
CA VAL A 124 5.35 -1.90 -2.83
C VAL A 124 4.31 -1.68 -1.74
N SER A 125 4.08 -0.46 -1.27
CA SER A 125 2.97 -0.15 -0.36
C SER A 125 1.62 -0.57 -0.93
N ASN A 126 1.42 -0.36 -2.23
CA ASN A 126 0.23 -0.79 -2.96
C ASN A 126 0.06 -2.31 -2.96
N VAL A 127 1.14 -3.04 -3.27
CA VAL A 127 1.17 -4.52 -3.21
C VAL A 127 0.86 -5.02 -1.79
N VAL A 128 1.53 -4.44 -0.81
CA VAL A 128 1.37 -4.76 0.62
C VAL A 128 -0.05 -4.52 1.11
N TYR A 129 -0.63 -3.36 0.77
CA TYR A 129 -2.00 -3.02 1.16
C TYR A 129 -3.01 -4.02 0.59
N SER A 130 -2.76 -4.55 -0.60
CA SER A 130 -3.66 -5.51 -1.26
C SER A 130 -3.83 -6.84 -0.52
N TRP A 131 -2.92 -7.17 0.41
CA TRP A 131 -2.94 -8.36 1.25
C TRP A 131 -4.27 -8.62 1.94
N GLN A 132 -5.00 -7.57 2.31
CA GLN A 132 -6.25 -7.65 3.06
C GLN A 132 -7.32 -8.51 2.36
N CYS A 133 -7.15 -8.79 1.06
CA CYS A 133 -8.04 -9.64 0.27
C CYS A 133 -7.70 -11.11 0.26
N TRP A 134 -6.60 -11.53 0.89
CA TRP A 134 -6.09 -12.89 0.76
C TRP A 134 -5.70 -13.47 2.12
N GLN A 135 -6.67 -14.11 2.79
CA GLN A 135 -6.45 -14.83 4.04
C GLN A 135 -5.90 -16.25 3.83
N LYS A 136 -4.80 -16.41 3.07
CA LYS A 136 -4.11 -17.71 2.95
C LYS A 136 -2.60 -17.54 3.16
N GLN A 137 -2.01 -18.47 3.90
CA GLN A 137 -0.57 -18.53 4.25
C GLN A 137 0.38 -18.28 3.07
N THR A 138 0.00 -18.69 1.86
CA THR A 138 0.79 -18.50 0.64
C THR A 138 1.16 -17.04 0.36
N ALA A 139 0.27 -16.08 0.63
CA ALA A 139 0.59 -14.68 0.35
C ALA A 139 1.34 -13.97 1.49
N VAL A 140 1.49 -14.57 2.68
CA VAL A 140 2.48 -14.10 3.67
C VAL A 140 3.89 -14.23 3.11
N LYS A 141 4.22 -15.37 2.48
CA LYS A 141 5.55 -15.59 1.88
C LYS A 141 5.84 -14.58 0.76
N PHE A 142 4.90 -14.37 -0.15
CA PHE A 142 5.12 -13.44 -1.25
C PHE A 142 5.18 -11.97 -0.81
N LEU A 143 4.43 -11.60 0.24
CA LEU A 143 4.55 -10.28 0.83
C LEU A 143 5.83 -10.10 1.63
N ALA A 144 6.32 -11.17 2.26
CA ALA A 144 7.65 -11.19 2.87
C ALA A 144 8.74 -10.91 1.83
N GLU A 145 8.64 -11.54 0.66
CA GLU A 145 9.52 -11.27 -0.48
C GLU A 145 9.39 -9.81 -0.95
N ALA A 146 8.18 -9.26 -1.08
CA ALA A 146 7.98 -7.86 -1.45
C ALA A 146 8.56 -6.86 -0.42
N VAL A 147 8.42 -7.17 0.87
CA VAL A 147 9.00 -6.39 1.98
C VAL A 147 10.54 -6.49 1.99
N ALA A 148 11.10 -7.67 1.78
CA ALA A 148 12.54 -7.89 1.66
C ALA A 148 13.14 -7.17 0.44
N VAL A 149 12.39 -7.13 -0.66
CA VAL A 149 12.73 -6.39 -1.86
C VAL A 149 12.91 -4.90 -1.59
N MET A 150 11.97 -4.25 -0.90
CA MET A 150 12.15 -2.83 -0.54
C MET A 150 13.34 -2.61 0.36
N ALA A 151 13.70 -3.61 1.19
CA ALA A 151 14.86 -3.55 2.04
C ALA A 151 16.18 -3.35 1.26
N THR A 152 16.15 -3.64 -0.05
CA THR A 152 17.27 -3.48 -0.97
C THR A 152 17.10 -2.34 -1.97
N ALA A 153 15.92 -1.71 -2.05
CA ALA A 153 15.61 -0.67 -3.04
C ALA A 153 16.07 0.73 -2.57
N PRO A 154 16.60 1.58 -3.47
CA PRO A 154 16.94 2.97 -3.12
C PRO A 154 15.71 3.79 -2.73
N MET A 155 15.71 4.33 -1.52
CA MET A 155 14.62 5.16 -0.99
C MET A 155 14.71 6.60 -1.50
N HIS A 156 14.17 6.90 -2.68
CA HIS A 156 14.06 8.26 -3.19
C HIS A 156 12.63 8.80 -3.00
N SER A 157 12.50 10.02 -2.47
CA SER A 157 11.25 10.81 -2.44
C SER A 157 10.02 10.08 -1.87
N VAL A 158 10.11 9.62 -0.61
CA VAL A 158 9.07 8.76 -0.01
C VAL A 158 8.08 9.56 0.83
N ALA A 159 6.78 9.43 0.54
CA ALA A 159 5.73 10.03 1.35
C ALA A 159 5.53 9.25 2.67
N GLY A 160 5.14 9.94 3.75
CA GLY A 160 4.95 9.32 5.06
C GLY A 160 3.93 8.18 5.06
N ARG A 161 2.91 8.25 4.20
CA ARG A 161 1.95 7.16 3.97
C ARG A 161 2.64 5.87 3.53
N ASP A 162 3.56 5.97 2.57
CA ASP A 162 4.20 4.80 1.99
C ASP A 162 5.16 4.17 3.01
N ILE A 163 5.95 4.98 3.72
CA ILE A 163 6.77 4.51 4.85
C ILE A 163 5.92 3.77 5.90
N SER A 164 4.79 4.36 6.28
CA SER A 164 3.92 3.79 7.30
C SER A 164 3.31 2.44 6.90
N ASN A 165 2.89 2.29 5.64
CA ASN A 165 2.28 1.06 5.14
C ASN A 165 3.30 -0.09 5.10
N VAL A 166 4.54 0.24 4.73
CA VAL A 166 5.65 -0.70 4.67
C VAL A 166 6.03 -1.19 6.07
N LEU A 167 6.24 -0.27 7.00
CA LEU A 167 6.56 -0.60 8.39
C LEU A 167 5.44 -1.43 9.04
N TRP A 168 4.19 -1.02 8.84
CA TRP A 168 3.02 -1.75 9.34
C TRP A 168 3.01 -3.19 8.83
N ALA A 169 3.27 -3.41 7.55
CA ALA A 169 3.23 -4.75 6.98
C ALA A 169 4.41 -5.63 7.38
N HIS A 170 5.60 -5.06 7.45
CA HIS A 170 6.77 -5.73 8.01
C HIS A 170 6.46 -6.26 9.42
N ALA A 171 5.93 -5.40 10.29
CA ALA A 171 5.52 -5.76 11.65
C ALA A 171 4.39 -6.79 11.68
N ARG A 172 3.38 -6.64 10.81
CA ARG A 172 2.20 -7.51 10.76
C ARG A 172 2.51 -8.91 10.23
N LEU A 173 3.45 -9.02 9.29
CA LEU A 173 3.83 -10.27 8.65
C LEU A 173 4.97 -10.99 9.40
N GLY A 174 5.65 -10.31 10.33
CA GLY A 174 6.75 -10.89 11.12
C GLY A 174 7.98 -11.24 10.28
N VAL A 175 8.17 -10.54 9.17
CA VAL A 175 9.22 -10.84 8.18
C VAL A 175 10.51 -10.19 8.61
N GLN A 176 11.59 -10.94 8.77
CA GLN A 176 12.88 -10.35 9.11
C GLN A 176 13.42 -9.51 7.94
N VAL A 177 13.72 -8.24 8.20
CA VAL A 177 14.41 -7.34 7.26
C VAL A 177 15.63 -6.73 7.94
N PRO A 178 16.68 -6.32 7.20
CA PRO A 178 17.86 -5.68 7.76
C PRO A 178 17.51 -4.51 8.70
N ALA A 179 18.05 -4.53 9.92
CA ALA A 179 17.79 -3.48 10.92
C ALA A 179 18.20 -2.08 10.43
N ALA A 180 19.22 -2.00 9.56
CA ALA A 180 19.64 -0.75 8.92
C ALA A 180 18.54 -0.15 8.03
N TRP A 181 17.77 -0.97 7.33
CA TRP A 181 16.67 -0.52 6.49
C TRP A 181 15.48 -0.03 7.30
N GLN A 182 15.12 -0.75 8.37
CA GLN A 182 14.08 -0.30 9.32
C GLN A 182 14.44 1.07 9.90
N ARG A 183 15.70 1.26 10.27
CA ARG A 183 16.23 2.54 10.75
C ARG A 183 16.14 3.63 9.69
N ALA A 184 16.48 3.33 8.44
CA ALA A 184 16.41 4.29 7.34
C ALA A 184 14.95 4.75 7.07
N LEU A 185 13.98 3.84 7.12
CA LEU A 185 12.55 4.16 7.03
C LEU A 185 12.10 5.09 8.16
N LEU A 186 12.42 4.73 9.41
CA LEU A 186 12.06 5.53 10.58
C LEU A 186 12.72 6.91 10.55
N GLN A 187 14.01 6.97 10.20
CA GLN A 187 14.73 8.24 10.00
C GLN A 187 14.11 9.09 8.90
N SER A 188 13.62 8.46 7.82
CA SER A 188 12.93 9.18 6.74
C SER A 188 11.57 9.70 7.21
N MET A 189 10.83 8.95 8.04
CA MET A 189 9.53 9.35 8.59
C MET A 189 9.63 10.60 9.47
N VAL A 190 10.70 10.72 10.27
CA VAL A 190 10.89 11.85 11.20
C VAL A 190 11.50 13.09 10.56
N ARG A 191 11.85 13.06 9.26
CA ARG A 191 12.25 14.28 8.54
C ARG A 191 11.06 15.23 8.49
N GLU A 192 11.29 16.51 8.79
CA GLU A 192 10.25 17.54 8.85
C GLU A 192 9.37 17.59 7.58
N SER A 193 9.98 17.46 6.41
CA SER A 193 9.28 17.44 5.12
C SER A 193 8.32 16.26 4.93
N VAL A 194 8.55 15.15 5.64
CA VAL A 194 7.69 13.96 5.59
C VAL A 194 6.69 13.98 6.74
N LEU A 195 7.15 14.33 7.95
CA LEU A 195 6.35 14.34 9.17
C LEU A 195 5.21 15.35 9.11
N SER A 196 5.46 16.56 8.58
CA SER A 196 4.44 17.62 8.42
C SER A 196 3.29 17.22 7.49
N GLY A 197 3.55 16.34 6.52
CA GLY A 197 2.55 15.80 5.59
C GLY A 197 1.95 14.46 6.00
N ALA A 198 2.39 13.87 7.11
CA ALA A 198 1.92 12.56 7.55
C ALA A 198 0.51 12.65 8.17
N THR A 199 -0.38 11.76 7.74
CA THR A 199 -1.71 11.67 8.35
C THR A 199 -1.64 10.98 9.71
N SER A 200 -2.65 11.17 10.56
CA SER A 200 -2.76 10.45 11.84
C SER A 200 -2.73 8.94 11.66
N GLN A 201 -3.34 8.42 10.58
CA GLN A 201 -3.28 7.00 10.25
C GLN A 201 -1.84 6.53 9.97
N ALA A 202 -1.05 7.33 9.24
CA ALA A 202 0.34 7.00 8.96
C ALA A 202 1.17 6.96 10.25
N LEU A 203 0.98 7.94 11.14
CA LEU A 203 1.68 7.98 12.42
C LEU A 203 1.32 6.78 13.31
N VAL A 204 0.04 6.45 13.44
CA VAL A 204 -0.41 5.28 14.22
C VAL A 204 0.13 3.98 13.63
N ASN A 205 0.18 3.84 12.31
CA ASN A 205 0.77 2.67 11.64
C ASN A 205 2.27 2.52 11.96
N VAL A 206 3.01 3.62 11.99
CA VAL A 206 4.44 3.62 12.36
C VAL A 206 4.62 3.24 13.83
N LEU A 207 3.83 3.82 14.74
CA LEU A 207 3.88 3.50 16.17
C LEU A 207 3.55 2.02 16.43
N TYR A 208 2.49 1.51 15.80
CA TYR A 208 2.14 0.10 15.82
C TYR A 208 3.33 -0.76 15.39
N ALA A 209 3.96 -0.42 14.26
CA ALA A 209 5.09 -1.17 13.75
C ALA A 209 6.26 -1.17 14.73
N VAL A 210 6.67 -0.02 15.26
CA VAL A 210 7.78 0.09 16.23
C VAL A 210 7.56 -0.79 17.44
N VAL A 211 6.38 -0.71 18.07
CA VAL A 211 6.05 -1.52 19.26
C VAL A 211 6.09 -3.01 18.93
N HIS A 212 5.49 -3.42 17.81
CA HIS A 212 5.47 -4.83 17.42
C HIS A 212 6.85 -5.37 17.07
N LEU A 213 7.70 -4.60 16.39
CA LEU A 213 9.06 -5.01 16.03
C LEU A 213 9.95 -5.16 17.26
N GLN A 214 9.81 -4.27 18.25
CA GLN A 214 10.48 -4.38 19.55
C GLN A 214 10.03 -5.65 20.29
N GLN A 215 8.71 -5.83 20.45
CA GLN A 215 8.15 -6.92 21.25
C GLN A 215 8.35 -8.31 20.63
N LEU A 216 8.23 -8.41 19.30
CA LEU A 216 8.18 -9.72 18.62
C LEU A 216 9.49 -10.11 17.96
N LEU A 217 10.28 -9.14 17.48
CA LEU A 217 11.53 -9.42 16.74
C LEU A 217 12.79 -9.05 17.53
N GLY A 218 12.65 -8.55 18.77
CA GLY A 218 13.78 -8.12 19.60
C GLY A 218 14.57 -6.97 18.98
N TRP A 219 13.93 -6.18 18.12
CA TRP A 219 14.57 -5.05 17.45
C TRP A 219 14.76 -3.90 18.44
N GLU A 220 16.00 -3.50 18.66
CA GLU A 220 16.33 -2.33 19.47
C GLU A 220 16.62 -1.11 18.57
N PRO A 221 15.86 0.00 18.68
CA PRO A 221 16.28 1.25 18.06
C PRO A 221 17.65 1.64 18.64
N ALA A 222 18.61 1.95 17.77
CA ALA A 222 19.95 2.32 18.21
C ALA A 222 19.87 3.44 19.28
N ALA A 223 20.62 3.27 20.38
CA ALA A 223 20.57 4.11 21.58
C ALA A 223 20.73 5.63 21.33
N GLY A 224 21.31 6.02 20.19
CA GLY A 224 21.42 7.43 19.76
C GLY A 224 20.08 8.12 19.42
N ASN A 225 18.96 7.40 19.36
CA ASN A 225 17.64 7.97 19.09
C ASN A 225 16.83 8.27 20.37
N ALA A 226 17.34 7.97 21.57
CA ALA A 226 16.69 8.39 22.81
C ALA A 226 16.55 9.93 22.87
N GLN A 227 17.48 10.65 22.24
CA GLN A 227 17.43 12.11 22.09
C GLN A 227 16.39 12.62 21.08
N LEU A 228 15.92 11.79 20.12
CA LEU A 228 14.85 12.18 19.18
C LEU A 228 13.46 12.20 19.86
N TRP A 229 13.29 11.47 20.96
CA TRP A 229 12.07 11.46 21.78
C TRP A 229 12.19 12.32 23.04
N GLN A 230 13.38 12.87 23.28
CA GLN A 230 13.67 13.79 24.39
C GLN A 230 13.88 15.20 23.84
N THR A 231 12.83 15.81 23.29
CA THR A 231 12.81 17.26 23.13
C THR A 231 11.78 17.86 24.08
N GLN A 232 12.32 18.55 25.09
CA GLN A 232 11.71 19.56 25.95
C GLN A 232 10.58 19.13 26.89
N ASP A 233 10.97 18.58 28.04
CA ASP A 233 10.20 18.72 29.29
C ASP A 233 11.13 18.81 30.52
N SER A 234 12.28 19.48 30.36
CA SER A 234 13.21 19.74 31.48
C SER A 234 12.86 20.99 32.30
N HIS A 235 11.74 21.67 32.01
CA HIS A 235 11.26 22.81 32.79
C HIS A 235 9.77 22.71 33.08
N SER A 236 9.37 21.81 33.98
CA SER A 236 8.17 22.01 34.83
C SER A 236 7.84 20.89 35.83
N VAL A 237 8.72 19.89 36.07
CA VAL A 237 8.45 18.87 37.11
C VAL A 237 9.58 18.83 38.16
N GLN A 238 9.80 19.97 38.81
CA GLN A 238 10.19 19.96 40.22
C GLN A 238 9.21 20.83 40.99
N GLN A 239 8.74 20.27 42.12
CA GLN A 239 7.78 20.82 43.08
C GLN A 239 6.29 20.63 42.74
N LYS A 240 5.82 19.41 43.00
CA LYS A 240 4.69 19.16 43.93
C LYS A 240 4.67 17.68 44.32
N GLN A 241 5.64 17.28 45.15
CA GLN A 241 5.43 16.16 46.08
C GLN A 241 4.47 16.66 47.15
N GLY A 242 3.18 16.44 46.92
CA GLY A 242 2.11 16.84 47.83
C GLY A 242 0.83 16.09 47.48
N GLN A 243 0.63 14.97 48.18
CA GLN A 243 -0.66 14.32 48.47
C GLN A 243 -1.74 14.36 47.37
N LEU A 244 -1.87 13.25 46.64
CA LEU A 244 -3.17 12.82 46.13
C LEU A 244 -3.36 11.34 46.49
N GLN A 245 -3.93 11.11 47.67
CA GLN A 245 -4.58 9.84 48.00
C GLN A 245 -5.80 9.70 47.09
N CYS A 246 -5.81 8.67 46.23
CA CYS A 246 -6.97 8.30 45.42
C CYS A 246 -8.03 7.66 46.33
N SER A 247 -9.20 8.29 46.43
CA SER A 247 -10.32 7.89 47.29
C SER A 247 -11.31 6.91 46.64
N CYS A 248 -10.97 6.27 45.50
CA CYS A 248 -11.94 5.46 44.75
C CYS A 248 -11.88 3.95 44.98
N CYS A 249 -11.07 3.45 45.94
CA CYS A 249 -11.04 2.03 46.30
C CYS A 249 -11.54 1.78 47.73
N LYS A 250 -12.80 2.15 48.03
CA LYS A 250 -13.59 1.57 49.13
C LYS A 250 -15.09 1.80 48.88
N VAL A 251 -15.81 0.81 48.36
CA VAL A 251 -17.16 0.44 48.84
C VAL A 251 -17.35 -1.07 48.59
N ALA A 252 -17.92 -1.69 49.63
CA ALA A 252 -18.29 -3.10 49.91
C ALA A 252 -18.54 -4.06 48.75
#